data_AF-A0A5K4EJY4-F1
#
_entry.id   AF-A0A5K4EJY4-F1
#
_cell.length_a   1.000
_cell.length_b   1.000
_cell.length_c   1.000
_cell.angle_alpha   90.00
_cell.angle_beta   90.00
_cell.angle_gamma   90.00
#
_symmetry.space_group_name_H-M   'P 1'
#
loop_
_entity.id
_entity.type
_entity.pdbx_description
1 polymer ?
#
loop_
_entity_poly.entity_id
_entity_poly.type
_entity_poly.pdbx_seq_one_letter_code
_entity_poly.pdbx_strand_id
1 'polypeptide(L)'
;MDDQNSSSVGIDDAVAQFETYEDYLDSQITATDLFYLEDEEVARQLVELGYRGSGETLKREEFNSRKKALAEAMLAKEQQKK
;
A
#
# COMPACT_ATOMS: atom_id res chain seq x y z
N MET A 1 -22.94 13.90 8.05
CA MET A 1 -21.54 13.96 8.55
C MET A 1 -20.96 12.63 8.15
N ASP A 2 -20.62 12.41 6.88
CA ASP A 2 -20.35 11.05 6.38
C ASP A 2 -19.39 11.13 5.17
N ASP A 3 -18.15 11.57 5.40
CA ASP A 3 -17.13 11.75 4.37
C ASP A 3 -15.81 11.05 4.79
N GLN A 4 -15.90 9.78 5.22
CA GLN A 4 -14.73 8.99 5.65
C GLN A 4 -14.57 7.62 4.97
N ASN A 5 -15.38 7.28 3.97
CA ASN A 5 -15.32 5.94 3.34
C ASN A 5 -14.70 5.91 1.92
N SER A 6 -14.26 7.04 1.36
CA SER A 6 -13.73 7.04 -0.01
C SER A 6 -12.24 6.67 -0.10
N SER A 7 -11.46 6.86 0.97
CA SER A 7 -10.03 6.54 1.03
C SER A 7 -9.75 5.09 1.44
N SER A 8 -10.62 4.47 2.24
CA SER A 8 -10.45 3.10 2.73
C SER A 8 -10.48 2.05 1.60
N VAL A 9 -11.38 2.22 0.62
CA VAL A 9 -11.58 1.26 -0.48
C VAL A 9 -10.35 1.18 -1.38
N GLY A 10 -9.73 2.33 -1.70
CA GLY A 10 -8.50 2.35 -2.49
C GLY A 10 -7.31 1.72 -1.76
N ILE A 11 -7.27 1.88 -0.44
CA ILE A 11 -6.24 1.26 0.41
C ILE A 11 -6.42 -0.26 0.48
N ASP A 12 -7.63 -0.75 0.70
CA ASP A 12 -7.89 -2.20 0.78
C ASP A 12 -7.61 -2.90 -0.55
N ASP A 13 -7.91 -2.25 -1.67
CA ASP A 13 -7.57 -2.71 -3.01
C ASP A 13 -6.04 -2.76 -3.22
N ALA A 14 -5.31 -1.72 -2.80
CA ALA A 14 -3.84 -1.72 -2.85
C ALA A 14 -3.23 -2.86 -2.00
N VAL A 15 -3.71 -3.06 -0.77
CA VAL A 15 -3.22 -4.14 0.11
C VAL A 15 -3.54 -5.53 -0.46
N ALA A 16 -4.65 -5.67 -1.20
CA ALA A 16 -4.99 -6.90 -1.91
C ALA A 16 -4.10 -7.13 -3.15
N GLN A 17 -3.79 -6.07 -3.91
CA GLN A 17 -3.02 -6.13 -5.16
C GLN A 17 -1.52 -6.32 -4.95
N PHE A 18 -0.93 -5.68 -3.93
CA PHE A 18 0.51 -5.69 -3.70
C PHE A 18 0.88 -6.73 -2.63
N GLU A 19 1.89 -7.56 -2.90
CA GLU A 19 2.34 -8.59 -1.96
C GLU A 19 3.04 -7.98 -0.75
N THR A 20 3.98 -7.08 -1.01
CA THR A 20 4.76 -6.38 0.00
C THR A 20 4.45 -4.88 0.04
N TYR A 21 4.89 -4.22 1.11
CA TYR A 21 4.79 -2.78 1.19
C TYR A 21 5.77 -2.10 0.23
N GLU A 22 6.94 -2.69 -0.03
CA GLU A 22 7.84 -2.21 -1.08
C GLU A 22 7.18 -2.22 -2.47
N ASP A 23 6.48 -3.30 -2.84
CA ASP A 23 5.75 -3.36 -4.13
C ASP A 23 4.72 -2.22 -4.27
N TYR A 24 4.03 -1.89 -3.17
CA TYR A 24 3.09 -0.77 -3.13
C TYR A 24 3.80 0.59 -3.30
N LEU A 25 4.96 0.79 -2.68
CA LEU A 25 5.75 2.01 -2.86
C LEU A 25 6.29 2.11 -4.29
N ASP A 26 6.81 1.01 -4.82
CA ASP A 26 7.38 0.95 -6.18
C ASP A 26 6.32 1.22 -7.25
N SER A 27 5.07 0.81 -7.02
CA SER A 27 3.94 1.13 -7.92
C SER A 27 3.67 2.63 -8.07
N GLN A 28 4.15 3.45 -7.13
CA GLN A 28 3.99 4.90 -7.11
C GLN A 28 5.24 5.64 -7.62
N ILE A 29 6.36 4.94 -7.80
CA ILE A 29 7.58 5.50 -8.35
C ILE A 29 7.43 5.60 -9.87
N THR A 30 7.68 6.79 -10.42
CA THR A 30 7.62 7.00 -11.86
C THR A 30 9.02 6.92 -12.50
N ALA A 31 9.09 6.70 -13.82
CA ALA A 31 10.35 6.74 -14.54
C ALA A 31 11.08 8.09 -14.40
N THR A 32 10.34 9.18 -14.20
CA THR A 32 10.88 10.51 -13.92
C THR A 32 11.58 10.56 -12.56
N ASP A 33 11.04 9.88 -11.55
CA ASP A 33 11.67 9.76 -10.24
C ASP A 33 12.99 9.04 -10.34
N LEU A 34 13.02 7.90 -11.03
CA LEU A 34 14.26 7.16 -11.26
C LEU A 34 15.27 7.94 -12.12
N PHE A 35 14.80 8.73 -13.08
CA PHE A 35 15.69 9.58 -13.89
C PHE A 35 16.37 10.69 -13.09
N TYR A 36 15.69 11.29 -12.10
CA TYR A 36 16.25 12.39 -11.31
C TYR A 36 16.93 11.92 -10.01
N LEU A 37 16.45 10.83 -9.42
CA LEU A 37 16.96 10.31 -8.16
C LEU A 37 18.05 9.27 -8.39
N GLU A 38 18.04 8.58 -9.54
CA GLU A 38 18.94 7.48 -9.93
C GLU A 38 18.97 6.28 -8.95
N ASP A 39 18.24 6.39 -7.84
CA ASP A 39 18.19 5.43 -6.74
C ASP A 39 16.72 5.18 -6.35
N GLU A 40 16.32 3.91 -6.47
CA GLU A 40 14.97 3.44 -6.17
C GLU A 40 14.63 3.50 -4.68
N GLU A 41 15.62 3.30 -3.80
CA GLU A 41 15.42 3.37 -2.36
C GLU A 41 15.11 4.81 -1.93
N VAL A 42 15.83 5.79 -2.51
CA VAL A 42 15.56 7.22 -2.29
C VAL A 42 14.15 7.57 -2.79
N ALA A 43 13.75 7.08 -3.96
CA ALA A 43 12.41 7.27 -4.49
C ALA A 43 11.33 6.68 -3.56
N ARG A 44 11.54 5.45 -3.05
CA ARG A 44 10.64 4.82 -2.07
C ARG A 44 10.49 5.65 -0.80
N GLN A 45 11.60 6.16 -0.26
CA GLN A 45 11.57 7.00 0.94
C GLN A 45 10.76 8.29 0.73
N LEU A 46 10.87 8.92 -0.44
CA LEU A 46 10.09 10.12 -0.76
C LEU A 46 8.59 9.83 -0.88
N VAL A 47 8.22 8.68 -1.45
CA VAL A 47 6.83 8.21 -1.50
C VAL A 47 6.32 7.90 -0.09
N GLU A 48 7.10 7.18 0.72
CA GLU A 48 6.73 6.82 2.10
C GLU A 48 6.56 8.06 3.00
N LEU A 49 7.35 9.11 2.77
CA LEU A 49 7.24 10.39 3.47
C LEU A 49 6.10 11.28 2.92
N GLY A 50 5.42 10.88 1.84
CA GLY A 50 4.36 11.66 1.20
C GLY A 50 4.83 12.86 0.38
N TYR A 51 6.13 12.98 0.11
CA TYR A 51 6.70 14.01 -0.77
C TYR A 51 6.55 13.66 -2.26
N ARG A 52 6.28 12.38 -2.57
CA ARG A 52 6.00 11.89 -3.92
C ARG A 52 4.76 10.98 -3.94
N GLY A 53 4.11 10.90 -5.10
CA GLY A 53 2.86 10.15 -5.29
C GLY A 53 1.61 11.00 -5.07
N SER A 54 0.51 10.36 -4.65
CA SER A 54 -0.81 10.99 -4.46
C SER A 54 -0.91 11.87 -3.19
N GLY A 55 0.18 12.00 -2.42
CA GLY A 55 0.27 12.81 -1.21
C GLY A 55 -0.21 12.12 0.07
N GLU A 56 -1.13 11.16 -0.03
CA GLU A 56 -1.55 10.28 1.07
C GLU A 56 -1.05 8.85 0.83
N THR A 57 0.18 8.56 1.27
CA THR A 57 0.73 7.21 1.26
C THR A 57 0.31 6.47 2.52
N LEU A 58 -0.13 5.21 2.36
CA LEU A 58 -0.47 4.35 3.49
C LEU A 58 0.77 4.10 4.36
N LYS A 59 0.65 4.14 5.69
CA LYS A 59 1.81 3.81 6.54
C LYS A 59 2.14 2.32 6.47
N ARG A 60 3.42 1.98 6.56
CA ARG A 60 3.91 0.59 6.63
C ARG A 60 3.15 -0.26 7.65
N GLU A 61 2.91 0.27 8.84
CA GLU A 61 2.18 -0.45 9.90
C GLU A 61 0.73 -0.73 9.49
N GLU A 62 0.06 0.23 8.84
CA GLU A 62 -1.31 0.10 8.39
C GLU A 62 -1.42 -0.91 7.24
N PHE A 63 -0.50 -0.86 6.27
CA PHE A 63 -0.41 -1.85 5.18
C PHE A 63 -0.30 -3.26 5.76
N ASN A 64 0.67 -3.49 6.65
CA ASN A 64 0.92 -4.80 7.22
C ASN A 64 -0.24 -5.29 8.10
N SER A 65 -0.84 -4.39 8.88
CA SER A 65 -2.01 -4.72 9.71
C SER A 65 -3.20 -5.18 8.85
N ARG A 66 -3.51 -4.45 7.76
CA ARG A 66 -4.57 -4.82 6.84
C ARG A 66 -4.24 -6.10 6.06
N LYS A 67 -3.00 -6.27 5.61
CA LYS A 67 -2.55 -7.48 4.90
C LYS A 67 -2.74 -8.71 5.77
N LYS A 68 -2.35 -8.61 7.05
CA LYS A 68 -2.54 -9.66 8.03
C LYS A 68 -4.02 -9.96 8.25
N ALA A 69 -4.85 -8.94 8.43
CA ALA A 69 -6.29 -9.11 8.59
C ALA A 69 -6.95 -9.80 7.37
N LEU A 70 -6.53 -9.44 6.16
CA LEU A 70 -6.99 -10.09 4.92
C LEU A 70 -6.56 -11.56 4.86
N ALA A 71 -5.29 -11.86 5.20
CA ALA A 71 -4.78 -13.23 5.23
C ALA A 71 -5.51 -14.09 6.29
N GLU A 72 -5.76 -13.55 7.48
CA GLU A 72 -6.53 -14.22 8.53
C GLU A 72 -7.98 -14.47 8.11
N ALA A 73 -8.62 -13.50 7.46
CA ALA A 73 -9.98 -13.64 6.95
C ALA A 73 -10.09 -14.70 5.83
N MET A 74 -9.07 -14.80 4.96
CA MET A 74 -8.99 -15.86 3.95
C MET A 74 -8.85 -17.24 4.59
N LEU A 75 -7.95 -17.38 5.56
CA LEU A 75 -7.74 -18.63 6.29
C LEU A 75 -9.00 -19.09 7.03
N ALA A 76 -9.68 -18.16 7.71
CA ALA A 76 -10.93 -18.45 8.42
C ALA A 76 -12.05 -18.94 7.47
N LYS A 77 -12.16 -18.35 6.28
CA LYS A 77 -13.12 -18.79 5.24
C LYS A 77 -12.82 -20.21 4.74
N GLU A 78 -11.55 -20.58 4.66
CA GLU A 78 -11.13 -21.91 4.22
C GLU A 78 -11.43 -22.98 5.29
N GLN A 79 -11.23 -22.63 6.57
CA GLN A 79 -11.55 -23.51 7.71
C GLN A 79 -13.05 -23.73 7.91
N GLN A 80 -13.90 -22.74 7.62
CA GLN A 80 -15.36 -22.88 7.71
C GLN A 80 -15.97 -23.74 6.59
N LYS A 81 -15.22 -23.99 5.50
CA LYS A 81 -15.68 -24.83 4.38
C LYS A 81 -15.38 -26.32 4.55
N LYS A 82 -14.72 -26.72 5.64
CA LYS A 82 -14.32 -28.09 5.93
C LYS A 82 -15.20 -28.70 7.01
#